data_AF-A0A523XUK7-F1
#
_entry.id   AF-A0A523XUK7-F1
#
_cell.length_a   1.000
_cell.length_b   1.000
_cell.length_c   1.000
_cell.angle_alpha   90.00
_cell.angle_beta   90.00
_cell.angle_gamma   90.00
#
_symmetry.space_group_name_H-M   'P 1'
#
loop_
_entity.id
_entity.type
_entity.pdbx_description
1 polymer ?
#
loop_
_entity_poly.entity_id
_entity_poly.type
_entity_poly.pdbx_seq_one_letter_code
_entity_poly.pdbx_strand_id
1 'polypeptide(L)'
;MTPKTLTAKAKEETRHPMENLLRMDRIPHIWCPTCGLGTVLTAWVSALEKAGIDPKMTAVVSGIGCTGRAAGYLKVDSLHTTHGRPVAFATGVKLGNPN
;
A
#
# COMPACT_ATOMS: atom_id res chain seq x y z
N MET A 1 8.90 -10.28 30.35
CA MET A 1 9.24 -8.92 29.91
C MET A 1 7.97 -8.30 29.32
N THR A 2 7.16 -7.66 30.16
CA THR A 2 5.87 -7.09 29.77
C THR A 2 6.10 -5.90 28.82
N PRO A 3 5.39 -5.80 27.68
CA PRO A 3 5.53 -4.64 26.81
C PRO A 3 5.04 -3.40 27.59
N LYS A 4 5.90 -2.39 27.71
CA LYS A 4 5.53 -1.12 28.33
C LYS A 4 4.39 -0.50 27.52
N THR A 5 3.25 -0.30 28.15
CA THR A 5 2.11 0.40 27.54
C THR A 5 2.54 1.85 27.29
N LEU A 6 2.80 2.20 26.04
CA LEU A 6 3.15 3.56 25.63
C LEU A 6 1.96 4.50 25.85
N THR A 7 2.23 5.71 26.35
CA THR A 7 1.24 6.79 26.50
C THR A 7 0.67 7.19 25.14
N ALA A 8 -0.56 7.71 25.09
CA ALA A 8 -1.22 8.09 23.83
C ALA A 8 -0.39 9.09 22.99
N LYS A 9 0.27 10.04 23.66
CA LYS A 9 1.18 11.02 23.04
C LYS A 9 2.45 10.37 22.47
N ALA A 10 3.08 9.44 23.20
CA ALA A 10 4.23 8.69 22.70
C ALA A 10 3.85 7.74 21.55
N LYS A 11 2.61 7.22 21.56
CA LYS A 11 2.04 6.47 20.44
C LYS A 11 1.85 7.33 19.20
N GLU A 12 1.59 8.63 19.34
CA GLU A 12 1.39 9.55 18.22
C GLU A 12 2.72 10.03 17.64
N GLU A 13 3.72 10.31 18.49
CA GLU A 13 5.09 10.67 18.09
C GLU A 13 5.86 9.52 17.40
N THR A 14 5.42 8.27 17.57
CA THR A 14 6.04 7.08 16.94
C THR A 14 5.32 6.60 15.67
N ARG A 15 4.29 7.31 15.21
CA ARG A 15 3.54 6.95 14.01
C ARG A 15 4.33 7.26 12.76
N HIS A 16 4.29 6.33 11.82
CA HIS A 16 4.83 6.60 10.50
C HIS A 16 3.89 7.59 9.78
N PRO A 17 4.40 8.64 9.11
CA PRO A 17 3.55 9.67 8.50
C PRO A 17 2.56 9.13 7.46
N MET A 18 2.86 7.97 6.88
CA MET A 18 2.03 7.29 5.88
C MET A 18 1.24 6.08 6.41
N GLU A 19 1.13 5.91 7.73
CA GLU A 19 0.46 4.73 8.33
C GLU A 19 -1.02 4.57 7.94
N ASN A 20 -1.68 5.66 7.54
CA ASN A 20 -3.07 5.64 7.11
C ASN A 20 -3.28 4.86 5.81
N LEU A 21 -2.26 4.82 4.95
CA LEU A 21 -2.32 4.23 3.61
C LEU A 21 -1.35 3.05 3.45
N LEU A 22 -0.56 2.74 4.47
CA LEU A 22 0.36 1.62 4.50
C LEU A 22 -0.06 0.56 5.53
N ARG A 23 0.12 -0.71 5.16
CA ARG A 23 -0.06 -1.86 6.05
C ARG A 23 1.20 -2.02 6.91
N MET A 24 1.17 -1.40 8.09
CA MET A 24 2.34 -1.37 8.99
C MET A 24 2.76 -2.76 9.49
N ASP A 25 1.86 -3.75 9.49
CA ASP A 25 2.18 -5.17 9.78
C ASP A 25 3.05 -5.84 8.70
N ARG A 26 3.21 -5.20 7.54
CA ARG A 26 3.99 -5.70 6.39
C ARG A 26 5.28 -4.94 6.14
N ILE A 27 5.64 -4.01 7.03
CA ILE A 27 6.91 -3.28 7.00
C ILE A 27 7.87 -3.92 8.02
N PRO A 28 9.18 -4.08 7.72
CA PRO A 28 9.91 -3.60 6.54
C PRO A 28 9.55 -4.35 5.24
N HIS A 29 9.53 -3.62 4.13
CA HIS A 29 9.30 -4.22 2.81
C HIS A 29 10.49 -5.06 2.36
N ILE A 30 10.26 -6.01 1.44
CA ILE A 30 11.30 -6.91 0.92
C ILE A 30 12.26 -6.28 -0.11
N TRP A 31 12.01 -5.05 -0.57
CA TRP A 31 12.85 -4.44 -1.60
C TRP A 31 14.25 -4.14 -1.08
N CYS A 32 15.24 -4.34 -1.95
CA CYS A 32 16.64 -4.11 -1.62
C CYS A 32 16.88 -2.68 -1.14
N PRO A 33 17.89 -2.44 -0.28
CA PRO A 33 18.41 -1.10 -0.04
C PRO A 33 18.70 -0.41 -1.37
N THR A 34 18.43 0.89 -1.44
CA THR A 34 18.56 1.75 -2.64
C THR A 34 17.66 1.41 -3.84
N CYS A 35 16.78 0.41 -3.73
CA CYS A 35 15.76 0.15 -4.74
C CYS A 35 14.75 1.31 -4.84
N GLY A 36 14.55 1.84 -6.05
CA GLY A 36 13.61 2.95 -6.29
C GLY A 36 12.14 2.64 -6.01
N LEU A 37 11.77 1.37 -5.78
CA LEU A 37 10.40 0.97 -5.49
C LEU A 37 9.86 1.55 -4.18
N GLY A 38 10.73 1.77 -3.18
CA GLY A 38 10.36 2.49 -1.96
C GLY A 38 9.93 3.92 -2.29
N THR A 39 10.69 4.63 -3.12
CA THR A 39 10.36 5.98 -3.58
C THR A 39 9.07 6.01 -4.39
N VAL A 40 8.86 5.03 -5.28
CA VAL A 40 7.60 4.91 -6.05
C VAL A 40 6.41 4.67 -5.12
N LEU A 41 6.55 3.82 -4.10
CA LEU A 41 5.49 3.58 -3.11
C LEU A 41 5.13 4.87 -2.35
N THR A 42 6.15 5.59 -1.86
CA THR A 42 5.99 6.89 -1.19
C THR A 42 5.27 7.90 -2.10
N ALA A 43 5.70 8.00 -3.36
CA ALA A 43 5.08 8.91 -4.33
C ALA A 43 3.63 8.55 -4.62
N TRP A 44 3.32 7.25 -4.76
CA TRP A 44 1.95 6.78 -4.97
C TRP A 44 1.04 7.10 -3.78
N VAL A 45 1.50 6.84 -2.55
CA VAL A 45 0.75 7.14 -1.32
C VAL A 45 0.47 8.63 -1.20
N SER A 46 1.50 9.47 -1.39
CA SER A 46 1.33 10.93 -1.37
C SER A 46 0.41 11.44 -2.49
N ALA A 47 0.40 10.80 -3.66
CA ALA A 47 -0.48 11.17 -4.75
C ALA A 47 -1.94 10.86 -4.42
N LEU A 48 -2.22 9.68 -3.84
CA LEU A 48 -3.58 9.30 -3.42
C LEU A 48 -4.12 10.26 -2.36
N GLU A 49 -3.30 10.59 -1.36
CA GLU A 49 -3.65 11.53 -0.30
C GLU A 49 -3.95 12.93 -0.86
N LYS A 50 -3.08 13.46 -1.73
CA LYS A 50 -3.30 14.77 -2.39
C LYS A 50 -4.51 14.79 -3.31
N ALA A 51 -4.85 13.66 -3.93
CA ALA A 51 -6.03 13.54 -4.78
C ALA A 51 -7.33 13.54 -3.97
N GLY A 52 -7.28 13.34 -2.65
CA GLY A 52 -8.46 13.28 -1.78
C GLY A 52 -9.39 12.10 -2.09
N ILE A 53 -8.86 11.05 -2.74
CA ILE A 53 -9.62 9.85 -3.10
C ILE A 53 -9.75 8.96 -1.87
N ASP A 54 -10.97 8.52 -1.56
CA ASP A 54 -11.20 7.58 -0.46
C ASP A 54 -10.43 6.26 -0.74
N PRO A 55 -9.54 5.82 0.17
CA PRO A 55 -8.85 4.53 0.06
C PRO A 55 -9.79 3.34 -0.10
N LYS A 56 -11.02 3.42 0.42
CA LYS A 56 -12.06 2.38 0.27
C LYS A 56 -12.63 2.31 -1.15
N MET A 57 -12.54 3.39 -1.91
CA MET A 57 -12.93 3.47 -3.32
C MET A 57 -11.73 3.23 -4.26
N THR A 58 -10.58 2.82 -3.70
CA THR A 58 -9.36 2.58 -4.46
C THR A 58 -9.03 1.09 -4.47
N ALA A 59 -8.82 0.55 -5.66
CA ALA A 59 -8.33 -0.81 -5.85
C ALA A 59 -6.95 -0.79 -6.53
N VAL A 60 -5.98 -1.53 -5.99
CA VAL A 60 -4.64 -1.66 -6.56
C VAL A 60 -4.44 -3.06 -7.12
N VAL A 61 -4.27 -3.16 -8.44
CA VAL A 61 -4.03 -4.43 -9.12
C VAL A 61 -2.59 -4.50 -9.59
N SER A 62 -1.87 -5.53 -9.17
CA SER A 62 -0.46 -5.74 -9.49
C SER A 62 -0.22 -7.13 -10.10
N GLY A 63 0.86 -7.27 -10.87
CA GLY A 63 1.31 -8.56 -11.42
C GLY A 63 2.45 -9.15 -10.59
N ILE A 64 3.12 -10.18 -11.10
CA ILE A 64 4.29 -10.79 -10.46
C ILE A 64 5.58 -10.00 -10.76
N GLY A 65 6.36 -9.73 -9.70
CA GLY A 65 7.65 -9.05 -9.72
C GLY A 65 7.91 -8.33 -8.40
N CYS A 66 9.11 -7.76 -8.23
CA CYS A 66 9.42 -6.92 -7.06
C CYS A 66 8.40 -5.78 -6.92
N THR A 67 8.12 -5.07 -8.00
CA THR A 67 7.06 -4.03 -8.10
C THR A 67 5.70 -4.56 -7.66
N GLY A 68 5.37 -5.79 -8.05
CA GLY A 68 4.11 -6.46 -7.76
C GLY A 68 3.74 -6.52 -6.29
N ARG A 69 4.76 -6.58 -5.42
CA ARG A 69 4.56 -6.64 -3.97
C ARG A 69 3.98 -5.36 -3.36
N ALA A 70 3.98 -4.24 -4.10
CA ALA A 70 3.35 -2.99 -3.66
C ALA A 70 1.89 -3.17 -3.21
N ALA A 71 1.12 -4.02 -3.91
CA ALA A 71 -0.26 -4.36 -3.54
C ALA A 71 -0.39 -4.91 -2.11
N GLY A 72 0.64 -5.60 -1.60
CA GLY A 72 0.66 -6.14 -0.24
C GLY A 72 0.99 -5.12 0.85
N TYR A 73 1.56 -3.96 0.49
CA TYR A 73 1.96 -2.92 1.44
C TYR A 73 0.94 -1.78 1.55
N LEU A 74 0.05 -1.63 0.58
CA LEU A 74 -0.95 -0.56 0.54
C LEU A 74 -2.22 -0.95 1.30
N LYS A 75 -2.73 -0.04 2.14
CA LYS A 75 -3.95 -0.22 2.94
C LYS A 75 -5.21 0.15 2.15
N VAL A 76 -5.34 -0.47 0.98
CA VAL A 76 -6.48 -0.38 0.06
C VAL A 76 -6.88 -1.80 -0.36
N ASP A 77 -8.01 -1.95 -1.06
CA ASP A 77 -8.32 -3.23 -1.70
C ASP A 77 -7.27 -3.52 -2.77
N SER A 78 -6.75 -4.74 -2.80
CA SER A 78 -5.63 -5.06 -3.67
C SER A 78 -5.60 -6.48 -4.16
N LEU A 79 -5.22 -6.64 -5.44
CA LEU A 79 -5.09 -7.92 -6.12
C LEU A 79 -3.65 -8.09 -6.61
N HIS A 80 -2.97 -9.11 -6.08
CA HIS A 80 -1.69 -9.57 -6.62
C HIS A 80 -1.92 -10.75 -7.56
N THR A 81 -1.87 -10.47 -8.86
CA THR A 81 -2.34 -11.35 -9.93
C THR A 81 -1.19 -12.07 -10.63
N THR A 82 -1.51 -12.84 -11.67
CA THR A 82 -0.51 -13.60 -12.44
C THR A 82 0.40 -12.69 -13.27
N HIS A 83 1.61 -13.18 -13.57
CA HIS A 83 2.66 -12.39 -14.20
C HIS A 83 2.18 -11.81 -15.54
N GLY A 84 2.24 -10.51 -15.77
CA GLY A 84 1.82 -9.90 -17.05
C GLY A 84 0.30 -9.85 -17.29
N ARG A 85 -0.55 -10.21 -16.32
CA ARG A 85 -2.01 -10.13 -16.44
C ARG A 85 -2.70 -9.09 -15.52
N PRO A 86 -2.04 -8.11 -14.86
CA PRO A 86 -2.74 -7.21 -13.95
C PRO A 86 -3.79 -6.35 -14.64
N VAL A 87 -3.56 -5.93 -15.89
CA VAL A 87 -4.50 -5.11 -16.64
C VAL A 87 -5.81 -5.87 -16.91
N ALA A 88 -5.73 -7.15 -17.28
CA ALA A 88 -6.93 -7.96 -17.51
C ALA A 88 -7.81 -8.06 -16.26
N PHE A 89 -7.20 -8.26 -15.08
CA PHE A 89 -7.91 -8.25 -13.81
C PHE A 89 -8.45 -6.85 -13.46
N ALA A 90 -7.66 -5.79 -13.66
CA ALA A 90 -8.09 -4.42 -13.40
C ALA A 90 -9.29 -4.01 -14.28
N THR A 91 -9.30 -4.42 -15.54
CA THR A 91 -10.46 -4.24 -16.44
C THR A 91 -11.69 -4.94 -15.87
N GLY A 92 -11.55 -6.19 -15.43
CA GLY A 92 -12.65 -6.92 -14.77
C GLY A 92 -13.16 -6.23 -13.51
N VAL A 93 -12.26 -5.76 -12.64
CA VAL A 93 -12.60 -5.00 -11.43
C VAL A 93 -13.40 -3.74 -11.80
N LYS A 94 -12.91 -2.96 -12.78
CA LYS A 94 -13.58 -1.71 -13.16
C LYS A 94 -14.92 -1.95 -13.85
N LEU A 95 -15.07 -3.03 -14.62
CA LEU A 95 -16.36 -3.38 -15.23
C LEU A 95 -17.37 -3.92 -14.19
N GLY A 96 -16.91 -4.70 -13.21
CA GLY A 96 -17.75 -5.27 -12.16
C GLY A 96 -18.17 -4.25 -11.10
N ASN A 97 -17.31 -3.28 -10.78
CA ASN A 97 -17.62 -2.15 -9.92
C ASN A 97 -17.08 -0.85 -10.56
N PRO A 98 -17.91 -0.15 -11.36
CA PRO A 98 -17.48 1.02 -12.14
C PRO A 98 -17.37 2.30 -11.33
N ASN A 99 -17.80 2.32 -10.07
CA ASN A 99 -17.76 3.50 -9.21
C ASN A 99 -16.45 3.59 -8.44
#